data_AF-A0A3L6MRP5-F1
#
_entry.id   AF-A0A3L6MRP5-F1
#
_cell.length_a   1.000
_cell.length_b   1.000
_cell.length_c   1.000
_cell.angle_alpha   90.00
_cell.angle_beta   90.00
_cell.angle_gamma   90.00
#
_symmetry.space_group_name_H-M   'P 1'
#
loop_
_entity.id
_entity.type
_entity.pdbx_description
1 polymer ?
#
loop_
_entity_poly.entity_id
_entity_poly.type
_entity_poly.pdbx_seq_one_letter_code
_entity_poly.pdbx_strand_id
1 'polypeptide(L)'
;MNALSSPSCFPGSPVLLCLWHINNAVTSYCKPGFTRDKDDVQGQEKWDTFYKHWHGIVASTTEDIYMERLEKFKQQYSPDHLNEVGYIIETWLELYKERFVKAWVHQHRHFQQFVTSRAEGIHRLIKSHMKTSQVDLFGAWNIIKLVLSNQLKRLEEVQSQQQASTPIDISGPLYSNIRGWLSHEALRQLDNQRQRLLREYPACTGVTARTLGLPCAHMLQPLIQLDEPLLLEQIHPHWLLHRPGTPRIIIEPHKLFNRLAASSKLPPTSTQREPCAFEAIEKETSQKAPPKCSKCGTVGHTSRSKVCALRYDYLVEAPIRAFTTTNTVQAPNDSSTTTHTITHTTTRSITRSASPASLSGVSMISETIAVITTHTTAHTTTCRVSPPAPTPLAAAPALRADDPRAIYQRYKEAREAWYATVPRGGLRTNQQYRKVMGLPARYSKIELQWCLNYKQMGPRCREESGTREWTKEEQFSYLDWDKAENERVEQNVGEEMAEKPFPQRRGMQHIWDAAERDVIQQGGGA
;
A
#
# COMPACT_ATOMS: atom_id res chain seq x y z
N MET A 1 -0.95 41.02 4.29
CA MET A 1 -1.58 40.85 5.62
C MET A 1 -2.63 39.75 5.51
N ASN A 2 -2.46 38.69 6.31
CA ASN A 2 -3.05 37.37 6.06
C ASN A 2 -4.44 37.23 6.68
N ALA A 3 -5.45 36.90 5.86
CA ALA A 3 -6.81 36.56 6.32
C ALA A 3 -6.83 35.45 7.40
N LEU A 4 -5.80 34.62 7.44
CA LEU A 4 -5.58 33.55 8.43
C LEU A 4 -5.10 34.05 9.80
N SER A 5 -4.52 35.24 9.87
CA SER A 5 -4.09 35.87 11.11
C SER A 5 -5.16 36.82 11.67
N SER A 6 -6.31 36.93 11.00
CA SER A 6 -7.41 37.74 11.50
C SER A 6 -8.09 37.04 12.68
N PRO A 7 -8.01 37.58 13.90
CA PRO A 7 -8.72 37.02 15.05
C PRO A 7 -10.24 37.08 14.87
N SER A 8 -10.75 37.87 13.93
CA SER A 8 -12.17 37.91 13.58
C SER A 8 -12.66 36.66 12.84
N CYS A 9 -11.78 35.97 12.10
CA CYS A 9 -12.15 34.83 11.27
C CYS A 9 -11.81 33.49 11.95
N PHE A 10 -10.63 33.40 12.59
CA PHE A 10 -10.16 32.18 13.24
C PHE A 10 -9.50 32.49 14.60
N PRO A 11 -10.28 32.92 15.61
CA PRO A 11 -9.75 33.23 16.92
C PRO A 11 -9.08 32.00 17.55
N GLY A 12 -7.86 32.15 18.05
CA GLY A 12 -7.13 31.10 18.78
C GLY A 12 -6.61 29.93 17.93
N SER A 13 -6.70 29.98 16.60
CA SER A 13 -6.12 28.94 15.73
C SER A 13 -4.63 29.19 15.50
N PRO A 14 -3.73 28.30 15.93
CA PRO A 14 -2.30 28.45 15.67
C PRO A 14 -2.01 28.31 14.17
N VAL A 15 -1.29 29.28 13.61
CA VAL A 15 -0.91 29.27 12.19
C VAL A 15 0.46 28.63 12.06
N LEU A 16 0.48 27.38 11.63
CA LEU A 16 1.71 26.64 11.34
C LEU A 16 2.13 26.83 9.88
N LEU A 17 3.44 26.83 9.63
CA LEU A 17 3.99 26.89 8.28
C LEU A 17 4.26 25.48 7.74
N CYS A 18 4.05 25.31 6.43
CA CYS A 18 4.31 24.04 5.76
C CYS A 18 5.83 23.81 5.64
N LEU A 19 6.34 22.78 6.32
CA LEU A 19 7.76 22.43 6.32
C LEU A 19 8.30 22.11 4.93
N TRP A 20 7.48 21.52 4.05
CA TRP A 20 7.89 21.21 2.68
C TRP A 20 8.26 22.48 1.91
N HIS A 21 7.41 23.52 1.96
CA HIS A 21 7.70 24.80 1.30
C HIS A 21 8.92 25.50 1.89
N ILE A 22 9.08 25.48 3.23
CA ILE A 22 10.27 26.03 3.88
C ILE A 22 11.52 25.31 3.39
N ASN A 23 11.51 23.98 3.42
CA ASN A 23 12.63 23.16 3.03
C ASN A 23 13.00 23.31 1.54
N ASN A 24 12.01 23.48 0.67
CA ASN A 24 12.25 23.79 -0.73
C ASN A 24 12.91 25.17 -0.90
N ALA A 25 12.43 26.19 -0.18
CA ALA A 25 13.04 27.52 -0.22
C ALA A 25 14.48 27.50 0.29
N VAL A 26 14.73 26.82 1.42
CA VAL A 26 16.08 26.61 1.98
C VAL A 26 16.97 25.84 0.99
N THR A 27 16.46 24.79 0.35
CA THR A 27 17.23 24.03 -0.64
C THR A 27 17.57 24.90 -1.85
N SER A 28 16.59 25.62 -2.40
CA SER A 28 16.77 26.49 -3.57
C SER A 28 17.79 27.61 -3.30
N TYR A 29 17.73 28.24 -2.13
CA TYR A 29 18.64 29.33 -1.78
C TYR A 29 20.03 28.84 -1.37
N CYS A 30 20.10 27.85 -0.46
CA CYS A 30 21.37 27.49 0.18
C CYS A 30 22.19 26.47 -0.61
N LYS A 31 21.55 25.52 -1.31
CA LYS A 31 22.28 24.44 -2.01
C LYS A 31 23.32 24.94 -3.02
N PRO A 32 23.04 25.99 -3.84
CA PRO A 32 24.03 26.55 -4.76
C PRO A 32 25.32 27.05 -4.08
N GLY A 33 25.27 27.43 -2.80
CA GLY A 33 26.45 27.81 -2.03
C GLY A 33 27.40 26.66 -1.67
N PHE A 34 26.97 25.41 -1.87
CA PHE A 34 27.74 24.20 -1.56
C PHE A 34 28.17 23.41 -2.80
N THR A 35 27.35 23.41 -3.85
CA THR A 35 27.55 22.57 -5.05
C THR A 35 27.82 23.43 -6.28
N ARG A 36 28.87 23.10 -7.04
CA ARG A 36 29.17 23.79 -8.31
C ARG A 36 28.34 23.27 -9.48
N ASP A 37 28.16 21.96 -9.54
CA ASP A 37 27.37 21.24 -10.54
C ASP A 37 26.79 19.94 -9.93
N LYS A 38 26.05 19.15 -10.74
CA LYS A 38 25.42 17.90 -10.29
C LYS A 38 26.44 16.77 -10.02
N ASP A 39 27.67 16.89 -10.52
CA ASP A 39 28.71 15.86 -10.43
C ASP A 39 29.71 16.14 -9.28
N ASP A 40 29.58 17.28 -8.60
CA ASP A 40 30.35 17.66 -7.41
C ASP A 40 29.94 16.82 -6.18
N VAL A 41 30.44 15.59 -6.14
CA VAL A 41 30.20 14.64 -5.04
C VAL A 41 30.58 15.25 -3.68
N GLN A 42 31.69 15.98 -3.61
CA GLN A 42 32.17 16.56 -2.37
C GLN A 42 31.28 17.72 -1.92
N GLY A 43 30.85 18.58 -2.83
CA GLY A 43 29.87 19.63 -2.56
C GLY A 43 28.53 19.07 -2.10
N GLN A 44 28.07 17.98 -2.72
CA GLN A 44 26.82 17.31 -2.34
C GLN A 44 26.91 16.70 -0.93
N GLU A 45 28.03 16.11 -0.54
CA GLU A 45 28.25 15.60 0.83
C GLU A 45 28.23 16.72 1.87
N LYS A 46 28.86 17.87 1.56
CA LYS A 46 28.84 19.06 2.43
C LYS A 46 27.42 19.61 2.57
N TRP A 47 26.70 19.75 1.47
CA TRP A 47 25.28 20.14 1.46
C TRP A 47 24.43 19.20 2.29
N ASP A 48 24.55 17.89 2.09
CA ASP A 48 23.77 16.90 2.83
C ASP A 48 24.02 17.01 4.34
N THR A 49 25.26 17.32 4.72
CA THR A 49 25.65 17.53 6.13
C THR A 49 25.04 18.80 6.69
N PHE A 50 25.16 19.92 5.96
CA PHE A 50 24.54 21.19 6.32
C PHE A 50 23.01 21.06 6.47
N TYR A 51 22.38 20.42 5.50
CA TYR A 51 20.94 20.24 5.46
C TYR A 51 20.45 19.31 6.59
N LYS A 52 21.22 18.28 6.95
CA LYS A 52 20.96 17.47 8.15
C LYS A 52 20.99 18.31 9.43
N HIS A 53 21.93 19.23 9.58
CA HIS A 53 21.97 20.13 10.75
C HIS A 53 20.79 21.09 10.78
N TRP A 54 20.39 21.66 9.63
CA TRP A 54 19.15 22.44 9.50
C TRP A 54 17.93 21.64 9.97
N HIS A 55 17.72 20.41 9.45
CA HIS A 55 16.65 19.53 9.92
C HIS A 55 16.76 19.23 11.42
N GLY A 56 17.97 19.11 11.94
CA GLY A 56 18.25 18.99 13.36
C GLY A 56 17.71 20.17 14.17
N ILE A 57 17.94 21.41 13.72
CA ILE A 57 17.40 22.61 14.38
C ILE A 57 15.87 22.56 14.39
N VAL A 58 15.24 22.29 13.25
CA VAL A 58 13.77 22.19 13.11
C VAL A 58 13.19 21.09 13.99
N ALA A 59 13.89 19.97 14.14
CA ALA A 59 13.47 18.83 14.93
C ALA A 59 13.73 18.96 16.44
N SER A 60 14.25 20.09 16.92
CA SER A 60 14.53 20.35 18.34
C SER A 60 13.24 20.28 19.17
N THR A 61 13.24 19.43 20.20
CA THR A 61 12.04 19.16 21.01
C THR A 61 11.84 20.12 22.17
N THR A 62 12.90 20.81 22.60
CA THR A 62 12.90 21.83 23.65
C THR A 62 13.67 23.06 23.17
N GLU A 63 13.44 24.19 23.82
CA GLU A 63 14.14 25.45 23.51
C GLU A 63 15.64 25.33 23.78
N ASP A 64 16.05 24.64 24.85
CA ASP A 64 17.48 24.42 25.16
C ASP A 64 18.21 23.66 24.05
N ILE A 65 17.62 22.56 23.56
CA ILE A 65 18.18 21.77 22.46
C ILE A 65 18.23 22.61 21.18
N TYR A 66 17.21 23.45 20.95
CA TYR A 66 17.20 24.36 19.82
C TYR A 66 18.35 25.35 19.88
N MET A 67 18.55 26.00 21.03
CA MET A 67 19.62 26.99 21.22
C MET A 67 21.00 26.34 21.06
N GLU A 68 21.21 25.15 21.65
CA GLU A 68 22.45 24.39 21.51
C GLU A 68 22.75 24.03 20.04
N ARG A 69 21.76 23.52 19.31
CA ARG A 69 21.93 23.14 17.90
C ARG A 69 22.14 24.36 17.00
N LEU A 70 21.44 25.45 17.26
CA LEU A 70 21.60 26.70 16.51
C LEU A 70 22.99 27.29 16.74
N GLU A 71 23.50 27.26 17.96
CA GLU A 71 24.83 27.77 18.26
C GLU A 71 25.92 26.93 17.58
N LYS A 72 25.82 25.59 17.66
CA LYS A 72 26.72 24.68 16.92
C LYS A 72 26.67 24.91 15.42
N PHE A 73 25.48 25.14 14.87
CA PHE A 73 25.29 25.42 13.46
C PHE A 73 25.97 26.72 13.03
N LYS A 74 25.81 27.80 13.81
CA LYS A 74 26.50 29.08 13.58
C LYS A 74 28.02 28.90 13.61
N GLN A 75 28.54 28.25 14.66
CA GLN A 75 29.98 28.05 14.82
C GLN A 75 30.59 27.26 13.65
N GLN A 76 29.88 26.24 13.17
CA GLN A 76 30.37 25.37 12.11
C GLN A 76 30.32 26.02 10.72
N TYR A 77 29.30 26.82 10.41
CA TYR A 77 29.03 27.26 9.04
C TYR A 77 29.23 28.74 8.78
N SER A 78 29.19 29.61 9.79
CA SER A 78 29.41 31.05 9.59
C SER A 78 30.76 31.41 8.94
N PRO A 79 31.88 30.70 9.16
CA PRO A 79 33.15 31.04 8.53
C PRO A 79 33.14 30.92 6.99
N ASP A 80 32.52 29.86 6.46
CA ASP A 80 32.61 29.50 5.04
C ASP A 80 31.29 29.69 4.28
N HIS A 81 30.15 29.79 4.98
CA HIS A 81 28.78 29.82 4.43
C HIS A 81 27.90 30.90 5.09
N LEU A 82 28.45 32.11 5.22
CA LEU A 82 27.82 33.23 5.93
C LEU A 82 26.45 33.60 5.34
N ASN A 83 26.30 33.60 4.02
CA ASN A 83 25.06 34.00 3.33
C ASN A 83 23.94 33.00 3.59
N GLU A 84 24.26 31.71 3.58
CA GLU A 84 23.30 30.62 3.81
C GLU A 84 22.85 30.59 5.28
N VAL A 85 23.79 30.80 6.20
CA VAL A 85 23.50 30.92 7.64
C VAL A 85 22.64 32.15 7.92
N GLY A 86 23.01 33.31 7.37
CA GLY A 86 22.26 34.56 7.50
C GLY A 86 20.83 34.42 6.96
N TYR A 87 20.68 33.85 5.77
CA TYR A 87 19.36 33.57 5.17
C TYR A 87 18.48 32.72 6.09
N ILE A 88 19.00 31.60 6.61
CA ILE A 88 18.24 30.72 7.51
C ILE A 88 17.81 31.46 8.77
N ILE A 89 18.71 32.23 9.38
CA ILE A 89 18.43 32.91 10.64
C ILE A 89 17.41 34.02 10.43
N GLU A 90 17.72 34.97 9.56
CA GLU A 90 16.95 36.21 9.39
C GLU A 90 15.61 35.95 8.69
N THR A 91 15.56 35.03 7.73
CA THR A 91 14.33 34.76 6.96
C THR A 91 13.39 33.83 7.70
N TRP A 92 13.92 32.80 8.38
CA TRP A 92 13.11 31.71 8.91
C TRP A 92 13.09 31.65 10.44
N LEU A 93 14.27 31.61 11.07
CA LEU A 93 14.34 31.34 12.51
C LEU A 93 13.90 32.54 13.36
N GLU A 94 14.32 33.76 13.02
CA GLU A 94 13.95 34.95 13.79
C GLU A 94 12.48 35.30 13.64
N LEU A 95 11.95 35.19 12.42
CA LEU A 95 10.59 35.60 12.10
C LEU A 95 9.54 34.51 12.39
N TYR A 96 9.89 33.23 12.21
CA TYR A 96 8.89 32.17 12.09
C TYR A 96 9.18 30.88 12.88
N LYS A 97 10.25 30.77 13.69
CA LYS A 97 10.59 29.53 14.43
C LYS A 97 9.40 28.91 15.17
N GLU A 98 8.56 29.75 15.77
CA GLU A 98 7.39 29.32 16.56
C GLU A 98 6.34 28.57 15.73
N ARG A 99 6.37 28.71 14.40
CA ARG A 99 5.37 28.18 13.47
C ARG A 99 5.78 26.87 12.81
N PHE A 100 7.04 26.43 12.96
CA PHE A 100 7.51 25.19 12.31
C PHE A 100 8.54 24.39 13.09
N VAL A 101 9.24 24.97 14.07
CA VAL A 101 10.20 24.25 14.91
C VAL A 101 9.46 23.50 16.03
N LYS A 102 9.79 22.22 16.22
CA LYS A 102 9.04 21.32 17.12
C LYS A 102 8.91 21.82 18.56
N ALA A 103 9.93 22.49 19.10
CA ALA A 103 9.92 23.03 20.47
C ALA A 103 8.71 23.92 20.74
N TRP A 104 8.28 24.70 19.75
CA TRP A 104 7.11 25.56 19.84
C TRP A 104 5.85 24.91 19.27
N VAL A 105 5.95 24.27 18.10
CA VAL A 105 4.77 23.70 17.42
C VAL A 105 4.12 22.56 18.22
N HIS A 106 4.90 21.79 18.97
CA HIS A 106 4.38 20.68 19.78
C HIS A 106 3.51 21.14 20.98
N GLN A 107 3.38 22.45 21.21
CA GLN A 107 2.42 23.01 22.16
C GLN A 107 0.98 22.91 21.62
N HIS A 108 0.81 22.75 20.31
CA HIS A 108 -0.48 22.70 19.64
C HIS A 108 -0.86 21.28 19.16
N ARG A 109 -2.17 21.04 19.02
CA ARG A 109 -2.69 19.80 18.45
C ARG A 109 -2.72 19.89 16.92
N HIS A 110 -1.77 19.24 16.26
CA HIS A 110 -1.57 19.34 14.81
C HIS A 110 -1.62 17.98 14.07
N PHE A 111 -1.77 16.85 14.77
CA PHE A 111 -1.91 15.50 14.18
C PHE A 111 -0.84 15.16 13.12
N GLN A 112 0.42 15.53 13.37
CA GLN A 112 1.55 15.39 12.42
C GLN A 112 1.36 16.07 11.05
N GLN A 113 0.41 17.00 10.93
CA GLN A 113 0.17 17.73 9.69
C GLN A 113 1.13 18.92 9.54
N PHE A 114 2.37 18.63 9.14
CA PHE A 114 3.40 19.66 8.89
C PHE A 114 3.63 19.98 7.42
N VAL A 115 3.04 19.20 6.51
CA VAL A 115 3.28 19.27 5.06
C VAL A 115 1.98 19.26 4.27
N THR A 116 2.02 19.77 3.04
CA THR A 116 0.87 19.93 2.13
C THR A 116 0.65 18.74 1.19
N SER A 117 1.39 17.64 1.36
CA SER A 117 1.36 16.46 0.47
C SER A 117 -0.05 15.89 0.23
N ARG A 118 -0.94 15.96 1.23
CA ARG A 118 -2.35 15.56 1.09
C ARG A 118 -3.12 16.43 0.10
N ALA A 119 -2.93 17.75 0.15
CA ALA A 119 -3.57 18.70 -0.76
C ALA A 119 -2.99 18.56 -2.18
N GLU A 120 -1.67 18.43 -2.30
CA GLU A 120 -0.97 18.20 -3.57
C GLU A 120 -1.41 16.89 -4.22
N GLY A 121 -1.64 15.83 -3.44
CA GLY A 121 -2.17 14.56 -3.94
C GLY A 121 -3.55 14.70 -4.58
N ILE A 122 -4.45 15.47 -3.97
CA ILE A 122 -5.78 15.75 -4.54
C ILE A 122 -5.66 16.64 -5.77
N HIS A 123 -4.79 17.65 -5.75
CA HIS A 123 -4.52 18.48 -6.94
C HIS A 123 -4.03 17.64 -8.12
N ARG A 124 -3.05 16.74 -7.87
CA ARG A 124 -2.54 15.82 -8.89
C ARG A 124 -3.64 14.91 -9.43
N LEU A 125 -4.51 14.40 -8.54
CA LEU A 125 -5.65 13.57 -8.95
C LEU A 125 -6.65 14.33 -9.82
N ILE A 126 -7.00 15.56 -9.46
CA ILE A 126 -7.92 16.38 -10.28
C ILE A 126 -7.29 16.66 -11.65
N LYS A 127 -6.02 17.08 -11.68
CA LYS A 127 -5.29 17.35 -12.92
C LYS A 127 -5.21 16.11 -13.82
N SER A 128 -4.95 14.92 -13.26
CA SER A 128 -4.87 13.69 -14.04
C SER A 128 -6.20 13.28 -14.69
N HIS A 129 -7.33 13.64 -14.07
CA HIS A 129 -8.65 13.44 -14.66
C HIS A 129 -9.03 14.51 -15.70
N MET A 130 -8.53 15.75 -15.55
CA MET A 130 -8.76 16.83 -16.52
C MET A 130 -8.03 16.59 -17.85
N LYS A 131 -6.85 15.95 -17.82
CA LYS A 131 -6.01 15.54 -18.96
C LYS A 131 -5.49 16.68 -19.86
N THR A 132 -6.20 17.80 -19.95
CA THR A 132 -5.85 18.97 -20.76
C THR A 132 -6.16 20.25 -19.99
N SER A 133 -5.48 21.35 -20.32
CA SER A 133 -5.74 22.69 -19.79
C SER A 133 -6.92 23.39 -20.45
N GLN A 134 -7.44 22.85 -21.55
CA GLN A 134 -8.46 23.48 -22.40
C GLN A 134 -9.90 23.05 -22.07
N VAL A 135 -10.12 22.40 -20.93
CA VAL A 135 -11.47 22.01 -20.50
C VAL A 135 -12.24 23.27 -20.08
N ASP A 136 -13.43 23.44 -20.66
CA ASP A 136 -14.34 24.52 -20.29
C ASP A 136 -14.81 24.40 -18.83
N LEU A 137 -15.39 25.47 -18.28
CA LEU A 137 -15.79 25.50 -16.87
C LEU A 137 -16.80 24.39 -16.52
N PHE A 138 -17.69 24.04 -17.45
CA PHE A 138 -18.69 22.99 -17.24
C PHE A 138 -18.06 21.59 -17.22
N GLY A 139 -17.14 21.30 -18.15
CA GLY A 139 -16.36 20.08 -18.18
C GLY A 139 -15.48 19.94 -16.93
N ALA A 140 -14.80 21.03 -16.53
CA ALA A 140 -13.98 21.05 -15.33
C ALA A 140 -14.81 20.75 -14.07
N TRP A 141 -16.00 21.35 -13.95
CA TRP A 141 -16.93 21.06 -12.86
C TRP A 141 -17.36 19.59 -12.83
N ASN A 142 -17.75 19.03 -13.97
CA ASN A 142 -18.16 17.62 -14.05
C ASN A 142 -17.02 16.66 -13.68
N ILE A 143 -15.79 16.98 -14.08
CA ILE A 143 -14.59 16.22 -13.72
C ILE A 143 -14.32 16.30 -12.22
N ILE A 144 -14.34 17.50 -11.63
CA ILE A 144 -14.15 17.68 -10.18
C ILE A 144 -15.23 16.91 -9.42
N LYS A 145 -16.50 17.04 -9.82
CA LYS A 145 -17.61 16.30 -9.23
C LYS A 145 -17.37 14.79 -9.27
N LEU A 146 -16.98 14.24 -10.43
CA LEU A 146 -16.67 12.82 -10.59
C LEU A 146 -15.52 12.37 -9.67
N VAL A 147 -14.42 13.13 -9.63
CA VAL A 147 -13.27 12.84 -8.77
C VAL A 147 -13.69 12.82 -7.31
N LEU A 148 -14.44 13.83 -6.86
CA LEU A 148 -14.93 13.91 -5.48
C LEU A 148 -15.88 12.76 -5.14
N SER A 149 -16.81 12.41 -6.03
CA SER A 149 -17.71 11.26 -5.83
C SER A 149 -16.94 9.94 -5.72
N ASN A 150 -15.94 9.73 -6.58
CA ASN A 150 -15.09 8.54 -6.53
C ASN A 150 -14.24 8.48 -5.25
N GLN A 151 -13.70 9.63 -4.81
CA GLN A 151 -12.96 9.69 -3.55
C GLN A 151 -13.85 9.42 -2.35
N LEU A 152 -15.07 9.99 -2.32
CA LEU A 152 -16.02 9.74 -1.25
C LEU A 152 -16.36 8.26 -1.15
N LYS A 153 -16.72 7.64 -2.28
CA LYS A 153 -17.02 6.20 -2.33
C LYS A 153 -15.84 5.36 -1.83
N ARG A 154 -14.61 5.70 -2.25
CA ARG A 154 -13.40 5.01 -1.78
C ARG A 154 -13.20 5.19 -0.27
N LEU A 155 -13.44 6.37 0.27
CA LEU A 155 -13.33 6.62 1.71
C LEU A 155 -14.36 5.81 2.50
N GLU A 156 -15.60 5.71 2.01
CA GLU A 156 -16.64 4.86 2.60
C GLU A 156 -16.27 3.38 2.57
N GLU A 157 -15.76 2.88 1.43
CA GLU A 157 -15.26 1.50 1.29
C GLU A 157 -14.11 1.22 2.25
N VAL A 158 -13.11 2.11 2.33
CA VAL A 158 -11.98 1.98 3.25
C VAL A 158 -12.45 2.03 4.70
N GLN A 159 -13.36 2.92 5.05
CA GLN A 159 -13.92 3.01 6.39
C GLN A 159 -14.67 1.71 6.75
N SER A 160 -15.52 1.20 5.86
CA SER A 160 -16.24 -0.07 6.06
C SER A 160 -15.28 -1.23 6.26
N GLN A 161 -14.22 -1.31 5.45
CA GLN A 161 -13.17 -2.32 5.60
C GLN A 161 -12.46 -2.21 6.96
N GLN A 162 -12.12 -1.00 7.40
CA GLN A 162 -11.45 -0.78 8.69
C GLN A 162 -12.37 -1.08 9.88
N GLN A 163 -13.68 -0.85 9.75
CA GLN A 163 -14.67 -1.21 10.77
C GLN A 163 -14.83 -2.74 10.88
N ALA A 164 -14.78 -3.45 9.76
CA ALA A 164 -14.97 -4.90 9.71
C ALA A 164 -13.72 -5.71 10.05
N SER A 165 -12.53 -5.16 9.84
CA SER A 165 -11.26 -5.87 10.01
C SER A 165 -10.35 -5.20 11.03
N THR A 166 -9.64 -6.02 11.81
CA THR A 166 -8.56 -5.55 12.69
C THR A 166 -7.23 -6.08 12.16
N PRO A 167 -6.15 -5.27 12.13
CA PRO A 167 -4.81 -5.78 11.83
C PRO A 167 -4.43 -6.94 12.76
N ILE A 168 -4.06 -8.08 12.19
CA ILE A 168 -3.87 -9.35 12.93
C ILE A 168 -2.76 -9.23 13.98
N ASP A 169 -1.73 -8.46 13.69
CA ASP A 169 -0.58 -8.20 14.55
C ASP A 169 -0.89 -7.22 15.70
N ILE A 170 -2.01 -6.49 15.64
CA ILE A 170 -2.49 -5.61 16.70
C ILE A 170 -3.64 -6.31 17.42
N SER A 171 -3.28 -7.18 18.36
CA SER A 171 -4.22 -7.95 19.16
C SER A 171 -3.91 -7.84 20.66
N GLY A 172 -4.84 -8.32 21.48
CA GLY A 172 -4.79 -8.24 22.94
C GLY A 172 -5.90 -7.39 23.57
N PRO A 173 -6.08 -7.50 24.90
CA PRO A 173 -7.16 -6.89 25.66
C PRO A 173 -7.08 -5.36 25.65
N LEU A 174 -5.88 -4.77 25.61
CA LEU A 174 -5.68 -3.33 25.48
C LEU A 174 -6.50 -2.71 24.33
N TYR A 175 -6.66 -3.41 23.22
CA TYR A 175 -7.31 -2.88 22.01
C TYR A 175 -8.78 -3.30 21.86
N SER A 176 -9.33 -4.15 22.74
CA SER A 176 -10.63 -4.81 22.54
C SER A 176 -11.78 -3.81 22.28
N ASN A 177 -11.85 -2.74 23.08
CA ASN A 177 -12.91 -1.73 23.01
C ASN A 177 -12.79 -0.77 21.81
N ILE A 178 -11.60 -0.61 21.25
CA ILE A 178 -11.32 0.40 20.23
C ILE A 178 -11.28 -0.18 18.81
N ARG A 179 -11.27 -1.52 18.67
CA ARG A 179 -11.31 -2.21 17.37
C ARG A 179 -12.57 -1.89 16.60
N GLY A 180 -12.41 -1.59 15.31
CA GLY A 180 -13.50 -1.22 14.42
C GLY A 180 -14.13 0.15 14.71
N TRP A 181 -13.66 0.87 15.73
CA TRP A 181 -14.03 2.25 16.03
C TRP A 181 -12.92 3.24 15.69
N LEU A 182 -11.65 2.80 15.74
CA LEU A 182 -10.50 3.59 15.34
C LEU A 182 -10.04 3.26 13.94
N SER A 183 -9.51 4.27 13.25
CA SER A 183 -8.79 4.05 12.00
C SER A 183 -7.58 3.14 12.21
N HIS A 184 -7.20 2.37 11.19
CA HIS A 184 -6.02 1.51 11.25
C HIS A 184 -4.74 2.29 11.50
N GLU A 185 -4.64 3.52 10.96
CA GLU A 185 -3.49 4.40 11.23
C GLU A 185 -3.42 4.79 12.71
N ALA A 186 -4.54 5.12 13.35
CA ALA A 186 -4.55 5.41 14.79
C ALA A 186 -4.11 4.20 15.63
N LEU A 187 -4.59 3.00 15.27
CA LEU A 187 -4.18 1.75 15.93
C LEU A 187 -2.67 1.52 15.80
N ARG A 188 -2.09 1.79 14.62
CA ARG A 188 -0.64 1.70 14.39
C ARG A 188 0.14 2.70 15.23
N GLN A 189 -0.33 3.94 15.34
CA GLN A 189 0.29 4.97 16.18
C GLN A 189 0.26 4.60 17.66
N LEU A 190 -0.86 4.02 18.14
CA LEU A 190 -0.97 3.48 19.49
C LEU A 190 -0.02 2.31 19.72
N ASP A 191 0.04 1.37 18.77
CA ASP A 191 0.94 0.22 18.89
C ASP A 191 2.41 0.65 18.87
N ASN A 192 2.77 1.67 18.09
CA ASN A 192 4.10 2.28 18.15
C ASN A 192 4.41 2.82 19.56
N GLN A 193 3.44 3.43 20.25
CA GLN A 193 3.63 3.85 21.65
C GLN A 193 3.75 2.65 22.60
N ARG A 194 2.95 1.59 22.41
CA ARG A 194 3.07 0.34 23.17
C ARG A 194 4.46 -0.27 23.01
N GLN A 195 4.97 -0.36 21.78
CA GLN A 195 6.27 -0.95 21.48
C GLN A 195 7.43 -0.18 22.15
N ARG A 196 7.28 1.11 22.44
CA ARG A 196 8.28 1.86 23.21
C ARG A 196 8.47 1.35 24.63
N LEU A 197 7.45 0.69 25.20
CA LEU A 197 7.53 0.06 26.53
C LEU A 197 8.42 -1.20 26.55
N LEU A 198 8.80 -1.73 25.39
CA LEU A 198 9.71 -2.87 25.28
C LEU A 198 11.17 -2.52 25.58
N ARG A 199 11.48 -1.23 25.73
CA ARG A 199 12.81 -0.69 26.02
C ARG A 199 12.71 0.36 27.11
N GLU A 200 13.84 0.75 27.68
CA GLU A 200 13.88 1.94 28.54
C GLU A 200 13.40 3.17 27.77
N TYR A 201 12.54 3.96 28.39
CA TYR A 201 11.94 5.14 27.78
C TYR A 201 11.98 6.32 28.75
N PRO A 202 12.14 7.56 28.23
CA PRO A 202 12.32 8.74 29.07
C PRO A 202 11.04 9.10 29.82
N ALA A 203 11.17 10.03 30.77
CA ALA A 203 10.03 10.63 31.45
C ALA A 203 8.99 11.20 30.47
N CYS A 204 7.72 11.21 30.89
CA CYS A 204 6.62 11.65 30.05
C CYS A 204 6.69 13.17 29.81
N THR A 205 6.77 13.58 28.56
CA THR A 205 6.66 15.00 28.16
C THR A 205 5.23 15.39 27.80
N GLY A 206 4.31 14.43 27.74
CA GLY A 206 2.91 14.63 27.30
C GLY A 206 2.75 15.03 25.84
N VAL A 207 3.83 15.08 25.05
CA VAL A 207 3.81 15.59 23.66
C VAL A 207 2.88 14.77 22.76
N THR A 208 2.91 13.44 22.86
CA THR A 208 2.03 12.57 22.04
C THR A 208 0.55 12.88 22.28
N ALA A 209 0.13 12.93 23.54
CA ALA A 209 -1.25 13.23 23.91
C ALA A 209 -1.65 14.65 23.46
N ARG A 210 -0.76 15.62 23.60
CA ARG A 210 -1.01 17.02 23.21
C ARG A 210 -1.14 17.18 21.70
N THR A 211 -0.17 16.67 20.95
CA THR A 211 -0.04 16.90 19.50
C THR A 211 -0.94 16.01 18.66
N LEU A 212 -1.13 14.75 19.07
CA LEU A 212 -1.92 13.76 18.36
C LEU A 212 -3.27 13.50 19.00
N GLY A 213 -3.48 13.81 20.28
CA GLY A 213 -4.69 13.37 20.96
C GLY A 213 -4.77 11.84 21.10
N LEU A 214 -3.62 11.17 21.17
CA LEU A 214 -3.48 9.73 21.42
C LEU A 214 -2.71 9.50 22.72
N PRO A 215 -3.09 8.49 23.53
CA PRO A 215 -2.32 8.04 24.69
C PRO A 215 -0.84 7.81 24.37
N CYS A 216 0.04 8.31 25.23
CA CYS A 216 1.48 8.00 25.16
C CYS A 216 1.77 6.65 25.83
N ALA A 217 3.00 6.15 25.65
CA ALA A 217 3.48 4.92 26.28
C ALA A 217 3.19 4.86 27.80
N HIS A 218 3.42 5.97 28.52
CA HIS A 218 3.18 6.09 29.97
C HIS A 218 1.70 5.89 30.36
N MET A 219 0.77 6.33 29.51
CA MET A 219 -0.67 6.13 29.74
C MET A 219 -1.11 4.69 29.44
N LEU A 220 -0.42 4.03 28.50
CA LEU A 220 -0.72 2.65 28.13
C LEU A 220 -0.15 1.64 29.14
N GLN A 221 0.97 1.95 29.79
CA GLN A 221 1.64 1.04 30.72
C GLN A 221 0.73 0.53 31.87
N PRO A 222 0.03 1.38 32.65
CA PRO A 222 -0.82 0.88 33.73
C PRO A 222 -1.97 0.02 33.21
N LEU A 223 -2.53 0.35 32.04
CA LEU A 223 -3.59 -0.45 31.41
C LEU A 223 -3.09 -1.84 31.04
N ILE A 224 -1.87 -1.93 30.50
CA ILE A 224 -1.24 -3.21 30.16
C ILE A 224 -0.94 -4.03 31.43
N GLN A 225 -0.48 -3.38 32.50
CA GLN A 225 -0.18 -4.05 33.77
C GLN A 225 -1.44 -4.59 34.48
N LEU A 226 -2.55 -3.88 34.34
CA LEU A 226 -3.84 -4.24 34.94
C LEU A 226 -4.71 -5.09 33.99
N ASP A 227 -4.21 -5.40 32.79
CA ASP A 227 -4.95 -6.09 31.71
C ASP A 227 -6.27 -5.38 31.30
N GLU A 228 -6.32 -4.06 31.46
CA GLU A 228 -7.48 -3.22 31.19
C GLU A 228 -7.51 -2.73 29.74
N PRO A 229 -8.69 -2.63 29.12
CA PRO A 229 -8.83 -2.14 27.76
C PRO A 229 -8.74 -0.61 27.71
N LEU A 230 -8.21 -0.10 26.59
CA LEU A 230 -8.20 1.34 26.31
C LEU A 230 -9.62 1.84 26.03
N LEU A 231 -9.96 3.00 26.58
CA LEU A 231 -11.28 3.61 26.42
C LEU A 231 -11.29 4.59 25.23
N LEU A 232 -12.43 4.70 24.53
CA LEU A 232 -12.57 5.58 23.37
C LEU A 232 -12.49 7.05 23.74
N GLU A 233 -12.92 7.41 24.94
CA GLU A 233 -12.92 8.76 25.49
C GLU A 233 -11.49 9.29 25.69
N GLN A 234 -10.51 8.40 25.80
CA GLN A 234 -9.09 8.75 25.92
C GLN A 234 -8.46 9.08 24.55
N ILE A 235 -9.19 8.89 23.46
CA ILE A 235 -8.76 9.10 22.08
C ILE A 235 -9.50 10.28 21.47
N HIS A 236 -8.75 11.15 20.81
CA HIS A 236 -9.35 12.31 20.15
C HIS A 236 -10.27 11.90 18.98
N PRO A 237 -11.46 12.53 18.82
CA PRO A 237 -12.42 12.22 17.77
C PRO A 237 -11.87 12.21 16.33
N HIS A 238 -10.78 12.95 16.08
CA HIS A 238 -10.05 12.94 14.79
C HIS A 238 -9.71 11.54 14.29
N TRP A 239 -9.47 10.59 15.20
CA TRP A 239 -9.04 9.23 14.88
C TRP A 239 -10.18 8.23 14.76
N LEU A 240 -11.39 8.62 15.17
CA LEU A 240 -12.56 7.76 15.22
C LEU A 240 -13.19 7.63 13.82
N LEU A 241 -13.57 6.41 13.47
CA LEU A 241 -14.32 6.13 12.26
C LEU A 241 -15.80 6.47 12.47
N HIS A 242 -16.47 6.95 11.41
CA HIS A 242 -17.90 7.23 11.50
C HIS A 242 -18.70 5.93 11.48
N ARG A 243 -19.35 5.59 12.60
CA ARG A 243 -20.13 4.35 12.73
C ARG A 243 -21.50 4.65 13.35
N PRO A 244 -22.61 4.14 12.79
CA PRO A 244 -23.92 4.27 13.42
C PRO A 244 -24.01 3.41 14.69
N GLY A 245 -24.59 3.96 15.75
CA GLY A 245 -24.74 3.31 17.05
C GLY A 245 -23.73 3.82 18.10
N THR A 246 -24.00 3.54 19.37
CA THR A 246 -23.06 3.84 20.46
C THR A 246 -21.97 2.77 20.55
N PRO A 247 -20.73 3.16 20.91
CA PRO A 247 -19.72 2.18 21.27
C PRO A 247 -20.23 1.29 22.39
N ARG A 248 -20.43 0.01 22.08
CA ARG A 248 -20.65 -0.99 23.12
C ARG A 248 -19.28 -1.42 23.58
N ILE A 249 -19.02 -1.25 24.87
CA ILE A 249 -17.88 -1.85 25.55
C ILE A 249 -18.09 -3.37 25.47
N ILE A 250 -17.48 -4.00 24.47
CA ILE A 250 -17.48 -5.45 24.36
C ILE A 250 -16.22 -5.90 25.08
N ILE A 251 -16.37 -6.26 26.35
CA ILE A 251 -15.33 -7.00 27.08
C ILE A 251 -15.25 -8.36 26.40
N GLU A 252 -14.36 -8.50 25.41
CA GLU A 252 -14.08 -9.79 24.80
C GLU A 252 -13.58 -10.72 25.92
N PRO A 253 -14.20 -11.90 26.14
CA PRO A 253 -13.69 -12.85 27.12
C PRO A 253 -12.23 -13.20 26.76
N HIS A 254 -11.33 -13.13 27.74
CA HIS A 254 -9.91 -13.35 27.53
C HIS A 254 -9.67 -14.66 26.78
N LYS A 255 -9.11 -14.57 25.57
CA LYS A 255 -8.74 -15.74 24.79
C LYS A 255 -7.49 -16.36 25.42
N LEU A 256 -7.67 -17.40 26.23
CA LEU A 256 -6.59 -18.22 26.77
C LEU A 256 -6.01 -19.10 25.66
N PHE A 257 -5.14 -18.54 24.81
CA PHE A 257 -4.46 -19.30 23.74
C PHE A 257 -3.50 -20.37 24.26
N ASN A 258 -3.08 -20.28 25.54
CA ASN A 258 -1.95 -21.05 26.07
C ASN A 258 -2.31 -22.39 26.73
N ARG A 259 -3.59 -22.76 26.87
CA ARG A 259 -3.93 -24.02 27.56
C ARG A 259 -3.65 -25.28 26.73
N LEU A 260 -3.75 -25.19 25.40
CA LEU A 260 -3.62 -26.36 24.53
C LEU A 260 -2.16 -26.67 24.18
N ALA A 261 -1.34 -25.66 23.90
CA ALA A 261 0.07 -25.86 23.54
C ALA A 261 0.92 -26.43 24.71
N ALA A 262 0.59 -26.09 25.95
CA ALA A 262 1.30 -26.59 27.14
C ALA A 262 1.02 -28.06 27.47
N SER A 263 -0.02 -28.66 26.89
CA SER A 263 -0.44 -30.05 27.14
C SER A 263 -0.14 -30.99 25.97
N SER A 264 0.53 -30.51 24.92
CA SER A 264 0.81 -31.31 23.74
C SER A 264 1.74 -32.48 24.06
N LYS A 265 1.33 -33.71 23.73
CA LYS A 265 2.15 -34.92 23.85
C LYS A 265 2.89 -35.24 22.55
N LEU A 266 2.68 -34.46 21.50
CA LEU A 266 3.35 -34.66 20.21
C LEU A 266 4.72 -33.97 20.20
N PRO A 267 5.73 -34.57 19.57
CA PRO A 267 7.00 -33.90 19.35
C PRO A 267 6.80 -32.67 18.46
N PRO A 268 7.57 -31.59 18.65
CA PRO A 268 7.41 -30.31 17.93
C PRO A 268 7.62 -30.41 16.41
N THR A 269 8.16 -31.54 15.93
CA THR A 269 8.36 -31.84 14.50
C THR A 269 7.17 -32.59 13.87
N SER A 270 6.15 -32.94 14.66
CA SER A 270 4.99 -33.68 14.16
C SER A 270 4.10 -32.80 13.29
N THR A 271 3.79 -33.28 12.09
CA THR A 271 2.76 -32.71 11.20
C THR A 271 1.38 -33.32 11.44
N GLN A 272 1.27 -34.30 12.35
CA GLN A 272 -0.01 -34.90 12.70
C GLN A 272 -0.81 -33.99 13.62
N ARG A 273 -2.11 -33.86 13.32
CA ARG A 273 -3.08 -33.20 14.19
C ARG A 273 -3.20 -33.96 15.51
N GLU A 274 -3.30 -33.24 16.62
CA GLU A 274 -3.64 -33.86 17.90
C GLU A 274 -5.05 -34.42 17.88
N PRO A 275 -5.24 -35.69 18.29
CA PRO A 275 -6.56 -36.26 18.36
C PRO A 275 -7.40 -35.51 19.39
N CYS A 276 -8.68 -35.26 19.07
CA CYS A 276 -9.57 -34.62 20.01
C CYS A 276 -9.90 -35.55 21.18
N ALA A 277 -10.41 -35.00 22.29
CA ALA A 277 -10.73 -35.80 23.49
C ALA A 277 -11.69 -36.96 23.20
N PHE A 278 -12.62 -36.78 22.25
CA PHE A 278 -13.54 -37.83 21.80
C PHE A 278 -12.83 -38.97 21.05
N GLU A 279 -11.92 -38.64 20.13
CA GLU A 279 -11.10 -39.61 19.39
C GLU A 279 -10.16 -40.40 20.31
N ALA A 280 -9.68 -39.80 21.40
CA ALA A 280 -8.86 -40.48 22.40
C ALA A 280 -9.66 -41.57 23.14
N ILE A 281 -10.91 -41.26 23.52
CA ILE A 281 -11.81 -42.18 24.20
C ILE A 281 -12.21 -43.33 23.27
N GLU A 282 -12.55 -43.04 22.00
CA GLU A 282 -12.87 -44.08 20.99
C GLU A 282 -11.71 -45.05 20.76
N LYS A 283 -10.47 -44.54 20.76
CA LYS A 283 -9.27 -45.37 20.58
C LYS A 283 -8.99 -46.27 21.79
N GLU A 284 -9.32 -45.81 23.00
CA GLU A 284 -9.21 -46.62 24.23
C GLU A 284 -10.33 -47.66 24.35
N THR A 285 -11.52 -47.36 23.83
CA THR A 285 -12.68 -48.29 23.86
C THR A 285 -12.69 -49.28 22.70
N SER A 286 -11.93 -49.03 21.63
CA SER A 286 -11.81 -49.95 20.50
C SER A 286 -11.01 -51.22 20.87
N GLN A 287 -11.68 -52.37 20.95
CA GLN A 287 -11.01 -53.67 21.09
C GLN A 287 -10.18 -53.96 19.83
N LYS A 288 -8.84 -53.95 19.94
CA LYS A 288 -7.94 -54.24 18.82
C LYS A 288 -8.17 -55.66 18.30
N ALA A 289 -8.56 -55.77 17.03
CA ALA A 289 -8.65 -57.06 16.36
C ALA A 289 -7.29 -57.78 16.34
N PRO A 290 -7.24 -59.11 16.52
CA PRO A 290 -5.99 -59.86 16.52
C PRO A 290 -5.23 -59.71 15.20
N PRO A 291 -3.88 -59.68 15.21
CA PRO A 291 -3.08 -59.39 14.03
C PRO A 291 -3.26 -60.48 12.97
N LYS A 292 -3.54 -60.07 11.73
CA LYS A 292 -3.64 -60.97 10.57
C LYS A 292 -2.28 -61.03 9.86
N CYS A 293 -1.79 -62.24 9.60
CA CYS A 293 -0.53 -62.45 8.91
C CYS A 293 -0.67 -62.02 7.45
N SER A 294 0.13 -61.05 7.01
CA SER A 294 0.07 -60.54 5.63
C SER A 294 0.55 -61.55 4.57
N LYS A 295 1.23 -62.64 4.97
CA LYS A 295 1.71 -63.68 4.05
C LYS A 295 0.72 -64.85 3.91
N CYS A 296 0.32 -65.47 5.02
CA CYS A 296 -0.59 -66.63 4.98
C CYS A 296 -2.06 -66.29 5.28
N GLY A 297 -2.37 -65.03 5.58
CA GLY A 297 -3.74 -64.56 5.82
C GLY A 297 -4.38 -65.05 7.12
N THR A 298 -3.71 -65.90 7.92
CA THR A 298 -4.27 -66.41 9.18
C THR A 298 -4.18 -65.38 10.30
N VAL A 299 -5.18 -65.38 11.17
CA VAL A 299 -5.34 -64.41 12.26
C VAL A 299 -4.69 -64.96 13.53
N GLY A 300 -4.01 -64.12 14.30
CA GLY A 300 -3.33 -64.48 15.56
C GLY A 300 -1.80 -64.42 15.51
N HIS A 301 -1.19 -64.11 14.36
CA HIS A 301 0.25 -63.90 14.25
C HIS A 301 0.62 -62.99 13.07
N THR A 302 1.87 -62.49 13.03
CA THR A 302 2.38 -61.64 11.95
C THR A 302 3.25 -62.42 10.96
N SER A 303 3.51 -61.89 9.77
CA SER A 303 4.32 -62.53 8.72
C SER A 303 5.77 -62.86 9.11
N ARG A 304 6.24 -62.33 10.25
CA ARG A 304 7.55 -62.62 10.84
C ARG A 304 7.50 -63.65 11.97
N SER A 305 6.31 -64.08 12.39
CA SER A 305 6.14 -65.09 13.44
C SER A 305 6.66 -66.45 12.97
N LYS A 306 7.21 -67.23 13.91
CA LYS A 306 7.64 -68.63 13.66
C LYS A 306 6.47 -69.55 13.31
N VAL A 307 5.23 -69.14 13.64
CA VAL A 307 3.99 -69.87 13.39
C VAL A 307 3.55 -69.79 11.91
N CYS A 308 4.11 -68.85 11.14
CA CYS A 308 3.77 -68.72 9.72
C CYS A 308 4.53 -69.75 8.88
N ALA A 309 3.82 -70.72 8.31
CA ALA A 309 4.40 -71.74 7.42
C ALA A 309 5.05 -71.13 6.16
N LEU A 310 4.50 -70.02 5.65
CA LEU A 310 4.96 -69.33 4.44
C LEU A 310 6.04 -68.26 4.72
N ARG A 311 6.67 -68.32 5.90
CA ARG A 311 7.66 -67.32 6.32
C ARG A 311 8.84 -67.25 5.34
N TYR A 312 9.29 -68.41 4.83
CA TYR A 312 10.51 -68.57 4.04
C TYR A 312 10.30 -68.86 2.55
N ASP A 313 9.08 -68.73 2.01
CA ASP A 313 8.77 -69.00 0.60
C ASP A 313 9.68 -68.25 -0.41
N TYR A 314 10.25 -67.11 0.01
CA TYR A 314 11.21 -66.34 -0.79
C TYR A 314 12.54 -67.06 -1.05
N LEU A 315 12.79 -68.23 -0.44
CA LEU A 315 13.98 -69.05 -0.65
C LEU A 315 13.80 -70.11 -1.74
N VAL A 316 12.59 -70.33 -2.25
CA VAL A 316 12.29 -71.45 -3.18
C VAL A 316 12.21 -71.00 -4.66
N GLU A 317 12.27 -69.71 -4.96
CA GLU A 317 12.23 -69.21 -6.34
C GLU A 317 13.54 -68.54 -6.81
N ALA A 318 14.22 -69.19 -7.76
CA ALA A 318 14.99 -68.58 -8.86
C ALA A 318 15.13 -69.65 -9.98
N PRO A 319 15.29 -69.33 -11.30
CA PRO A 319 15.77 -68.04 -11.84
C PRO A 319 15.20 -67.57 -13.23
N ILE A 320 15.69 -66.39 -13.64
CA ILE A 320 15.83 -65.79 -15.01
C ILE A 320 14.59 -65.28 -15.78
N ARG A 321 14.54 -63.95 -16.01
CA ARG A 321 14.24 -63.36 -17.33
C ARG A 321 14.98 -62.03 -17.54
N ALA A 322 15.45 -61.89 -18.77
CA ALA A 322 16.44 -60.93 -19.25
C ALA A 322 15.91 -59.49 -19.35
N PHE A 323 16.83 -58.54 -19.14
CA PHE A 323 16.67 -57.13 -19.49
C PHE A 323 16.76 -56.96 -21.01
N THR A 324 15.72 -56.40 -21.62
CA THR A 324 15.82 -55.68 -22.91
C THR A 324 15.09 -54.36 -22.78
N THR A 325 15.85 -53.28 -22.90
CA THR A 325 15.40 -51.89 -22.87
C THR A 325 15.15 -51.45 -24.31
N THR A 326 13.91 -51.14 -24.67
CA THR A 326 13.61 -50.30 -25.84
C THR A 326 12.57 -49.26 -25.45
N ASN A 327 13.03 -48.00 -25.41
CA ASN A 327 12.20 -46.82 -25.29
C ASN A 327 11.49 -46.58 -26.63
N THR A 328 10.15 -46.57 -26.62
CA THR A 328 9.36 -45.88 -27.64
C THR A 328 8.30 -45.07 -26.92
N VAL A 329 8.46 -43.74 -26.92
CA VAL A 329 7.45 -42.80 -26.42
C VAL A 329 6.46 -42.56 -27.54
N GLN A 330 5.21 -42.98 -27.33
CA GLN A 330 4.07 -42.66 -28.18
C GLN A 330 3.02 -41.97 -27.30
N ALA A 331 2.68 -40.74 -27.67
CA ALA A 331 1.74 -39.88 -26.95
C ALA A 331 0.28 -40.33 -27.16
N PRO A 332 -0.58 -40.33 -26.12
CA PRO A 332 -2.02 -40.49 -26.29
C PRO A 332 -2.70 -39.14 -26.55
N ASN A 333 -3.56 -39.13 -27.58
CA ASN A 333 -4.55 -38.07 -27.84
C ASN A 333 -5.77 -38.32 -26.95
N ASP A 334 -6.03 -37.45 -25.98
CA ASP A 334 -7.29 -37.40 -25.23
C ASP A 334 -8.21 -36.31 -25.79
N SER A 335 -9.33 -36.72 -26.36
CA SER A 335 -10.49 -35.87 -26.62
C SER A 335 -11.45 -35.96 -25.44
N SER A 336 -11.59 -34.88 -24.67
CA SER A 336 -12.52 -34.80 -23.52
C SER A 336 -13.89 -34.25 -23.95
N THR A 337 -14.97 -34.94 -23.56
CA THR A 337 -16.36 -34.47 -23.67
C THR A 337 -16.83 -34.00 -22.29
N THR A 338 -17.34 -32.78 -22.16
CA THR A 338 -17.87 -32.25 -20.90
C THR A 338 -19.35 -31.89 -21.04
N THR A 339 -20.19 -32.50 -20.23
CA THR A 339 -21.62 -32.18 -20.11
C THR A 339 -21.83 -31.20 -18.96
N HIS A 340 -22.48 -30.06 -19.23
CA HIS A 340 -22.88 -29.11 -18.18
C HIS A 340 -24.40 -29.05 -18.05
N THR A 341 -24.89 -29.21 -16.83
CA THR A 341 -26.30 -29.00 -16.47
C THR A 341 -26.43 -27.61 -15.84
N ILE A 342 -27.30 -26.77 -16.39
CA ILE A 342 -27.56 -25.42 -15.86
C ILE A 342 -29.00 -25.37 -15.35
N THR A 343 -29.16 -25.05 -14.06
CA THR A 343 -30.46 -24.86 -13.42
C THR A 343 -30.73 -23.36 -13.30
N HIS A 344 -31.82 -22.88 -13.89
CA HIS A 344 -32.24 -21.49 -13.73
C HIS A 344 -33.41 -21.40 -12.75
N THR A 345 -33.22 -20.66 -11.66
CA THR A 345 -34.28 -20.33 -10.69
C THR A 345 -34.77 -18.92 -10.99
N THR A 346 -36.03 -18.80 -11.41
CA THR A 346 -36.65 -17.48 -11.64
C THR A 346 -37.68 -17.20 -10.56
N THR A 347 -37.49 -16.10 -9.84
CA THR A 347 -38.44 -15.62 -8.83
C THR A 347 -39.27 -14.49 -9.42
N ARG A 348 -40.59 -14.64 -9.45
CA ARG A 348 -41.51 -13.58 -9.89
C ARG A 348 -42.39 -13.15 -8.73
N SER A 349 -42.34 -11.87 -8.38
CA SER A 349 -43.21 -11.26 -7.36
C SER A 349 -44.47 -10.70 -8.03
N ILE A 350 -45.64 -11.07 -7.51
CA ILE A 350 -46.93 -10.53 -7.97
C ILE A 350 -47.54 -9.71 -6.83
N THR A 351 -47.68 -8.40 -7.04
CA THR A 351 -48.40 -7.49 -6.14
C THR A 351 -49.82 -7.31 -6.64
N ARG A 352 -50.82 -7.64 -5.81
CA ARG A 352 -52.24 -7.42 -6.12
C ARG A 352 -52.75 -6.26 -5.28
N SER A 353 -53.14 -5.17 -5.94
CA SER A 353 -53.74 -3.99 -5.31
C SER A 353 -55.25 -4.05 -5.47
N ALA A 354 -56.02 -4.08 -4.38
CA ALA A 354 -57.47 -3.87 -4.41
C ALA A 354 -57.77 -2.45 -3.93
N SER A 355 -58.55 -1.69 -4.70
CA SER A 355 -59.00 -0.33 -4.33
C SER A 355 -60.28 -0.41 -3.50
N PRO A 356 -60.41 0.34 -2.38
CA PRO A 356 -61.71 0.60 -1.77
C PRO A 356 -62.20 2.00 -2.16
N ALA A 357 -63.49 2.08 -2.47
CA ALA A 357 -64.23 3.34 -2.44
C ALA A 357 -64.60 3.67 -0.98
N SER A 358 -64.67 4.97 -0.70
CA SER A 358 -65.22 5.63 0.51
C SER A 358 -64.26 5.98 1.67
N LEU A 359 -64.57 7.14 2.25
CA LEU A 359 -63.86 7.89 3.28
C LEU A 359 -64.09 7.28 4.66
N SER A 360 -63.03 6.76 5.29
CA SER A 360 -62.69 6.87 6.73
C SER A 360 -61.45 6.02 7.00
N GLY A 361 -60.46 6.60 7.68
CA GLY A 361 -59.09 6.07 7.73
C GLY A 361 -58.93 4.78 8.53
N VAL A 362 -58.26 3.78 7.92
CA VAL A 362 -57.47 2.72 8.56
C VAL A 362 -56.34 2.28 7.58
N SER A 363 -55.20 1.88 8.16
CA SER A 363 -53.92 1.49 7.53
C SER A 363 -54.01 0.44 6.41
N MET A 364 -53.27 0.66 5.31
CA MET A 364 -53.06 -0.30 4.21
C MET A 364 -52.17 -1.47 4.68
N ILE A 365 -52.63 -2.71 4.49
CA ILE A 365 -51.79 -3.91 4.61
C ILE A 365 -51.56 -4.44 3.19
N SER A 366 -50.30 -4.44 2.73
CA SER A 366 -49.93 -4.99 1.42
C SER A 366 -49.22 -6.33 1.63
N GLU A 367 -49.82 -7.41 1.16
CA GLU A 367 -49.23 -8.75 1.23
C GLU A 367 -48.49 -9.08 -0.08
N THR A 368 -47.22 -9.49 0.03
CA THR A 368 -46.38 -9.85 -1.12
C THR A 368 -46.11 -11.35 -1.06
N ILE A 369 -46.61 -12.12 -2.04
CA ILE A 369 -46.35 -13.55 -2.16
C ILE A 369 -45.32 -13.77 -3.28
N ALA A 370 -44.20 -14.39 -2.94
CA ALA A 370 -43.16 -14.80 -3.89
C ALA A 370 -43.39 -16.27 -4.28
N VAL A 371 -43.59 -16.53 -5.58
CA VAL A 371 -43.67 -17.89 -6.12
C VAL A 371 -42.35 -18.19 -6.84
N ILE A 372 -41.68 -19.27 -6.43
CA ILE A 372 -40.41 -19.73 -6.99
C ILE A 372 -40.72 -20.92 -7.90
N THR A 373 -40.31 -20.86 -9.18
CA THR A 373 -40.43 -21.98 -10.11
C THR A 373 -39.05 -22.29 -10.70
N THR A 374 -38.65 -23.56 -10.61
CA THR A 374 -37.36 -24.07 -11.10
C THR A 374 -37.55 -24.91 -12.36
N HIS A 375 -36.85 -24.55 -13.43
CA HIS A 375 -36.76 -25.38 -14.65
C HIS A 375 -35.31 -25.75 -14.92
N THR A 376 -35.10 -27.02 -15.29
CA THR A 376 -33.78 -27.59 -15.60
C THR A 376 -33.76 -27.97 -17.07
N THR A 377 -32.72 -27.54 -17.82
CA THR A 377 -32.54 -27.90 -19.23
C THR A 377 -31.09 -28.31 -19.48
N ALA A 378 -30.89 -29.40 -20.22
CA ALA A 378 -29.56 -29.94 -20.53
C ALA A 378 -29.16 -29.59 -21.98
N HIS A 379 -27.94 -29.07 -22.16
CA HIS A 379 -27.36 -28.79 -23.48
C HIS A 379 -26.05 -29.56 -23.66
N THR A 380 -25.91 -30.24 -24.80
CA THR A 380 -24.69 -30.93 -25.21
C THR A 380 -24.05 -30.15 -26.36
N THR A 381 -22.79 -29.73 -26.21
CA THR A 381 -22.05 -29.02 -27.28
C THR A 381 -20.79 -29.79 -27.63
N THR A 382 -20.54 -29.98 -28.93
CA THR A 382 -19.34 -30.63 -29.48
C THR A 382 -18.63 -29.63 -30.39
N CYS A 383 -17.37 -29.25 -30.08
CA CYS A 383 -16.59 -28.33 -30.90
C CYS A 383 -15.35 -29.02 -31.51
N ARG A 384 -15.15 -28.83 -32.82
CA ARG A 384 -13.96 -29.24 -33.58
C ARG A 384 -13.09 -28.00 -33.85
N VAL A 385 -11.82 -28.03 -33.46
CA VAL A 385 -10.88 -26.92 -33.69
C VAL A 385 -10.41 -26.92 -35.15
N SER A 386 -10.53 -25.80 -35.84
CA SER A 386 -9.82 -25.48 -37.09
C SER A 386 -9.23 -24.07 -36.96
N PRO A 387 -8.03 -23.81 -37.51
CA PRO A 387 -7.35 -22.52 -37.35
C PRO A 387 -7.96 -21.45 -38.28
N PRO A 388 -8.10 -20.18 -37.86
CA PRO A 388 -8.56 -19.12 -38.73
C PRO A 388 -7.40 -18.47 -39.51
N ALA A 389 -7.69 -18.11 -40.76
CA ALA A 389 -6.84 -17.35 -41.68
C ALA A 389 -6.70 -15.86 -41.26
N PRO A 390 -5.64 -15.14 -41.68
CA PRO A 390 -5.33 -13.81 -41.18
C PRO A 390 -6.23 -12.74 -41.82
N THR A 391 -6.77 -11.84 -40.99
CA THR A 391 -7.47 -10.62 -41.41
C THR A 391 -6.62 -9.40 -40.99
N PRO A 392 -6.57 -8.29 -41.77
CA PRO A 392 -5.57 -7.24 -41.61
C PRO A 392 -5.75 -6.41 -40.34
N LEU A 393 -4.62 -6.02 -39.73
CA LEU A 393 -4.49 -5.18 -38.54
C LEU A 393 -5.25 -3.85 -38.68
N ALA A 394 -6.26 -3.65 -37.83
CA ALA A 394 -6.69 -2.31 -37.42
C ALA A 394 -5.68 -1.76 -36.40
N ALA A 395 -5.20 -0.53 -36.62
CA ALA A 395 -4.22 0.11 -35.76
C ALA A 395 -4.78 0.34 -34.34
N ALA A 396 -4.03 -0.11 -33.33
CA ALA A 396 -4.36 0.07 -31.92
C ALA A 396 -4.34 1.56 -31.52
N PRO A 397 -5.17 1.99 -30.55
CA PRO A 397 -5.15 3.37 -30.04
C PRO A 397 -3.80 3.71 -29.39
N ALA A 398 -3.26 4.88 -29.71
CA ALA A 398 -1.99 5.36 -29.17
C ALA A 398 -2.04 5.46 -27.63
N LEU A 399 -1.07 4.82 -26.97
CA LEU A 399 -0.90 4.89 -25.52
C LEU A 399 -0.47 6.30 -25.10
N ARG A 400 -0.89 6.76 -23.92
CA ARG A 400 -0.46 8.08 -23.40
C ARG A 400 1.04 8.11 -23.13
N ALA A 401 1.64 9.30 -23.19
CA ALA A 401 3.06 9.49 -22.97
C ALA A 401 3.53 9.02 -21.58
N ASP A 402 2.68 9.13 -20.56
CA ASP A 402 2.93 8.70 -19.18
C ASP A 402 2.52 7.24 -18.90
N ASP A 403 1.99 6.52 -19.89
CA ASP A 403 1.68 5.09 -19.75
C ASP A 403 3.00 4.29 -19.63
N PRO A 404 3.13 3.40 -18.62
CA PRO A 404 4.34 2.59 -18.44
C PRO A 404 4.78 1.81 -19.69
N ARG A 405 3.83 1.40 -20.53
CA ARG A 405 4.12 0.69 -21.79
C ARG A 405 4.70 1.63 -22.84
N ALA A 406 4.18 2.86 -22.93
CA ALA A 406 4.71 3.89 -23.82
C ALA A 406 6.11 4.34 -23.38
N ILE A 407 6.32 4.48 -22.06
CA ILE A 407 7.63 4.77 -21.47
C ILE A 407 8.64 3.68 -21.84
N TYR A 408 8.28 2.41 -21.66
CA TYR A 408 9.15 1.29 -22.03
C TYR A 408 9.42 1.24 -23.54
N GLN A 409 8.42 1.54 -24.37
CA GLN A 409 8.58 1.58 -25.82
C GLN A 409 9.62 2.63 -26.25
N ARG A 410 9.55 3.85 -25.70
CA ARG A 410 10.56 4.89 -25.93
C ARG A 410 11.95 4.48 -25.46
N TYR A 411 12.03 3.86 -24.28
CA TYR A 411 13.29 3.32 -23.77
C TYR A 411 13.90 2.29 -24.74
N LYS A 412 13.06 1.39 -25.27
CA LYS A 412 13.48 0.36 -26.21
C LYS A 412 13.96 0.97 -27.53
N GLU A 413 13.24 1.94 -28.09
CA GLU A 413 13.62 2.65 -29.31
C GLU A 413 14.95 3.40 -29.14
N ALA A 414 15.14 4.13 -28.04
CA ALA A 414 16.39 4.82 -27.73
C ALA A 414 17.56 3.84 -27.60
N ARG A 415 17.33 2.68 -26.98
CA ARG A 415 18.35 1.63 -26.87
C ARG A 415 18.67 0.98 -28.21
N GLU A 416 17.68 0.71 -29.04
CA GLU A 416 17.88 0.12 -30.37
C GLU A 416 18.61 1.11 -31.29
N ALA A 417 18.29 2.40 -31.22
CA ALA A 417 19.04 3.46 -31.88
C ALA A 417 20.50 3.48 -31.42
N TRP A 418 20.76 3.35 -30.11
CA TRP A 418 22.11 3.23 -29.60
C TRP A 418 22.80 1.95 -30.13
N TYR A 419 22.15 0.78 -30.13
CA TYR A 419 22.70 -0.44 -30.71
C TYR A 419 23.09 -0.32 -32.19
N ALA A 420 22.35 0.47 -32.97
CA ALA A 420 22.67 0.74 -34.36
C ALA A 420 23.96 1.55 -34.53
N THR A 421 24.31 2.40 -33.54
CA THR A 421 25.57 3.17 -33.55
C THR A 421 26.80 2.36 -33.11
N VAL A 422 26.61 1.21 -32.47
CA VAL A 422 27.72 0.37 -31.97
C VAL A 422 28.39 -0.38 -33.14
N PRO A 423 29.72 -0.22 -33.33
CA PRO A 423 30.47 -0.89 -34.40
C PRO A 423 30.28 -2.42 -34.43
N ARG A 424 30.43 -3.04 -35.61
CA ARG A 424 30.32 -4.50 -35.77
C ARG A 424 31.36 -5.19 -34.87
N GLY A 425 30.88 -5.94 -33.87
CA GLY A 425 31.70 -6.61 -32.85
C GLY A 425 31.61 -6.03 -31.44
N GLY A 426 30.99 -4.87 -31.25
CA GLY A 426 30.78 -4.28 -29.91
C GLY A 426 29.66 -4.97 -29.11
N LEU A 427 29.79 -4.98 -27.77
CA LEU A 427 28.78 -5.56 -26.87
C LEU A 427 27.48 -4.75 -26.90
N ARG A 428 26.42 -5.33 -27.47
CA ARG A 428 25.05 -4.75 -27.52
C ARG A 428 24.18 -5.33 -26.41
N THR A 429 24.49 -4.96 -25.16
CA THR A 429 23.73 -5.40 -23.99
C THR A 429 23.03 -4.22 -23.32
N ASN A 430 21.89 -4.50 -22.68
CA ASN A 430 21.14 -3.48 -21.94
C ASN A 430 21.99 -2.87 -20.81
N GLN A 431 22.85 -3.67 -20.19
CA GLN A 431 23.76 -3.21 -19.14
C GLN A 431 24.79 -2.19 -19.67
N GLN A 432 25.31 -2.40 -20.88
CA GLN A 432 26.24 -1.47 -21.50
C GLN A 432 25.54 -0.18 -21.93
N TYR A 433 24.33 -0.28 -22.49
CA TYR A 433 23.49 0.88 -22.81
C TYR A 433 23.27 1.76 -21.57
N ARG A 434 22.83 1.15 -20.46
CA ARG A 434 22.58 1.88 -19.20
C ARG A 434 23.84 2.55 -18.68
N LYS A 435 25.00 1.87 -18.74
CA LYS A 435 26.29 2.45 -18.34
C LYS A 435 26.66 3.68 -19.19
N VAL A 436 26.46 3.62 -20.50
CA VAL A 436 26.78 4.74 -21.41
C VAL A 436 25.82 5.91 -21.22
N MET A 437 24.54 5.64 -20.96
CA MET A 437 23.52 6.67 -20.72
C MET A 437 23.49 7.19 -19.27
N GLY A 438 24.42 6.76 -18.41
CA GLY A 438 24.45 7.17 -17.00
C GLY A 438 23.28 6.65 -16.15
N LEU A 439 22.54 5.64 -16.63
CA LEU A 439 21.37 5.10 -15.94
C LEU A 439 21.77 4.09 -14.85
N PRO A 440 21.04 4.02 -13.72
CA PRO A 440 21.33 3.07 -12.65
C PRO A 440 21.38 1.62 -13.13
N ALA A 441 22.42 0.87 -12.76
CA ALA A 441 22.54 -0.52 -13.16
C ALA A 441 21.52 -1.44 -12.46
N ARG A 442 21.06 -1.07 -11.26
CA ARG A 442 20.09 -1.80 -10.44
C ARG A 442 19.27 -0.83 -9.60
N TYR A 443 18.07 -1.25 -9.25
CA TYR A 443 17.20 -0.61 -8.27
C TYR A 443 17.04 -1.49 -7.04
N SER A 444 16.79 -0.88 -5.89
CA SER A 444 16.53 -1.59 -4.65
C SER A 444 15.20 -2.37 -4.72
N LYS A 445 15.06 -3.40 -3.86
CA LYS A 445 13.81 -4.17 -3.77
C LYS A 445 12.61 -3.28 -3.40
N ILE A 446 12.85 -2.23 -2.61
CA ILE A 446 11.83 -1.29 -2.17
C ILE A 446 11.35 -0.43 -3.36
N GLU A 447 12.26 0.08 -4.19
CA GLU A 447 11.91 0.87 -5.39
C GLU A 447 11.13 0.03 -6.41
N LEU A 448 11.52 -1.23 -6.61
CA LEU A 448 10.80 -2.15 -7.50
C LEU A 448 9.41 -2.50 -6.95
N GLN A 449 9.27 -2.64 -5.64
CA GLN A 449 7.96 -2.85 -5.02
C GLN A 449 7.09 -1.58 -5.12
N TRP A 450 7.71 -0.40 -5.02
CA TRP A 450 7.03 0.89 -5.14
C TRP A 450 6.50 1.13 -6.55
N CYS A 451 7.26 0.83 -7.61
CA CYS A 451 6.78 1.05 -8.99
C CYS A 451 5.61 0.14 -9.38
N LEU A 452 5.46 -1.02 -8.71
CA LEU A 452 4.34 -1.95 -8.88
C LEU A 452 3.07 -1.54 -8.09
N ASN A 453 3.11 -0.41 -7.38
CA ASN A 453 1.95 0.12 -6.68
C ASN A 453 0.87 0.56 -7.67
N TYR A 454 -0.40 0.52 -7.26
CA TYR A 454 -1.56 0.88 -8.09
C TYR A 454 -1.57 2.34 -8.55
N LYS A 455 -0.79 3.23 -7.93
CA LYS A 455 -0.65 4.65 -8.34
C LYS A 455 0.46 4.85 -9.39
N GLN A 456 1.22 3.82 -9.72
CA GLN A 456 2.40 3.86 -10.59
C GLN A 456 2.12 2.96 -11.80
N MET A 457 2.89 1.88 -11.99
CA MET A 457 2.68 0.93 -13.08
C MET A 457 1.56 -0.09 -12.80
N GLY A 458 1.13 -0.19 -11.55
CA GLY A 458 0.21 -1.22 -11.09
C GLY A 458 0.84 -2.62 -10.97
N PRO A 459 0.16 -3.55 -10.30
CA PRO A 459 0.75 -4.84 -9.94
C PRO A 459 0.96 -5.77 -11.14
N ARG A 460 0.24 -5.56 -12.25
CA ARG A 460 0.32 -6.35 -13.48
C ARG A 460 0.13 -5.45 -14.70
N CYS A 461 0.82 -5.76 -15.79
CA CYS A 461 0.63 -5.13 -17.09
C CYS A 461 -0.69 -5.62 -17.69
N ARG A 462 -1.54 -4.68 -18.14
CA ARG A 462 -2.80 -4.98 -18.82
C ARG A 462 -2.60 -4.84 -20.32
N GLU A 463 -2.82 -5.92 -21.06
CA GLU A 463 -2.79 -5.97 -22.51
C GLU A 463 -4.19 -6.35 -23.03
N GLU A 464 -4.45 -6.15 -24.31
CA GLU A 464 -5.74 -6.51 -24.93
C GLU A 464 -6.00 -8.03 -24.84
N SER A 465 -4.94 -8.84 -24.78
CA SER A 465 -4.97 -10.30 -24.68
C SER A 465 -5.06 -10.86 -23.25
N GLY A 466 -4.94 -10.01 -22.22
CA GLY A 466 -4.97 -10.42 -20.81
C GLY A 466 -4.04 -9.64 -19.89
N THR A 467 -3.67 -10.23 -18.75
CA THR A 467 -2.79 -9.59 -17.77
C THR A 467 -1.51 -10.40 -17.53
N ARG A 468 -0.35 -9.75 -17.67
CA ARG A 468 0.96 -10.36 -17.43
C ARG A 468 1.77 -9.63 -16.37
N GLU A 469 2.85 -10.26 -15.92
CA GLU A 469 3.80 -9.63 -15.01
C GLU A 469 4.71 -8.66 -15.74
N TRP A 470 5.06 -7.58 -15.05
CA TRP A 470 6.04 -6.61 -15.54
C TRP A 470 7.44 -7.24 -15.49
N THR A 471 8.17 -7.14 -16.59
CA THR A 471 9.58 -7.51 -16.62
C THR A 471 10.41 -6.53 -15.79
N LYS A 472 11.60 -6.97 -15.34
CA LYS A 472 12.52 -6.07 -14.62
C LYS A 472 12.97 -4.88 -15.47
N GLU A 473 13.10 -5.09 -16.78
CA GLU A 473 13.50 -4.04 -17.69
C GLU A 473 12.42 -2.96 -17.83
N GLU A 474 11.15 -3.36 -17.93
CA GLU A 474 10.01 -2.43 -17.92
C GLU A 474 9.97 -1.63 -16.61
N GLN A 475 10.12 -2.32 -15.46
CA GLN A 475 10.19 -1.66 -14.15
C GLN A 475 11.34 -0.64 -14.08
N PHE A 476 12.52 -1.00 -14.60
CA PHE A 476 13.68 -0.11 -14.60
C PHE A 476 13.44 1.10 -15.51
N SER A 477 12.89 0.90 -16.71
CA SER A 477 12.61 2.00 -17.63
C SER A 477 11.61 3.02 -17.05
N TYR A 478 10.62 2.55 -16.30
CA TYR A 478 9.69 3.43 -15.60
C TYR A 478 10.35 4.20 -14.46
N LEU A 479 11.18 3.53 -13.66
CA LEU A 479 11.92 4.17 -12.57
C LEU A 479 12.94 5.20 -13.10
N ASP A 480 13.59 4.92 -14.24
CA ASP A 480 14.48 5.86 -14.91
C ASP A 480 13.71 7.12 -15.34
N TRP A 481 12.54 6.92 -15.96
CA TRP A 481 11.67 8.02 -16.39
C TRP A 481 11.12 8.82 -15.20
N ASP A 482 10.65 8.16 -14.14
CA ASP A 482 10.10 8.80 -12.94
C ASP A 482 11.17 9.63 -12.22
N LYS A 483 12.40 9.14 -12.10
CA LYS A 483 13.52 9.90 -11.54
C LYS A 483 13.90 11.10 -12.40
N ALA A 484 14.04 10.90 -13.71
CA ALA A 484 14.36 11.99 -14.63
C ALA A 484 13.27 13.07 -14.65
N GLU A 485 12.00 12.68 -14.59
CA GLU A 485 10.88 13.61 -14.52
C GLU A 485 10.83 14.34 -13.18
N ASN A 486 11.11 13.65 -12.07
CA ASN A 486 11.20 14.29 -10.76
C ASN A 486 12.34 15.31 -10.69
N GLU A 487 13.52 14.98 -11.26
CA GLU A 487 14.65 15.91 -11.37
C GLU A 487 14.32 17.12 -12.28
N ARG A 488 13.62 16.91 -13.39
CA ARG A 488 13.14 18.00 -14.27
C ARG A 488 12.20 18.94 -13.53
N VAL A 489 11.24 18.38 -12.80
CA VAL A 489 10.30 19.15 -11.98
C VAL A 489 11.03 19.91 -10.87
N GLU A 490 11.97 19.27 -10.18
CA GLU A 490 12.80 19.93 -9.16
C GLU A 490 13.64 21.06 -9.74
N GLN A 491 14.22 20.88 -10.94
CA GLN A 491 14.99 21.92 -11.62
C GLN A 491 14.10 23.11 -12.04
N ASN A 492 12.94 22.85 -12.66
CA ASN A 492 12.00 23.90 -13.06
C ASN A 492 11.51 24.69 -11.84
N VAL A 493 11.21 24.01 -10.73
CA VAL A 493 10.83 24.66 -9.47
C VAL A 493 12.01 25.45 -8.89
N GLY A 494 13.23 24.93 -8.98
CA GLY A 494 14.44 25.63 -8.53
C GLY A 494 14.70 26.93 -9.30
N GLU A 495 14.57 26.90 -10.63
CA GLU A 495 14.69 28.08 -11.50
C GLU A 495 13.59 29.10 -11.20
N GLU A 496 12.35 28.64 -11.01
CA GLU A 496 11.21 29.50 -10.67
C GLU A 496 11.36 30.16 -9.29
N MET A 497 11.88 29.42 -8.30
CA MET A 497 12.17 29.95 -6.96
C MET A 497 13.34 30.93 -6.96
N ALA A 498 14.35 30.71 -7.81
CA ALA A 498 15.46 31.65 -7.99
C ALA A 498 15.01 32.98 -8.62
N GLU A 499 14.07 32.93 -9.57
CA GLU A 499 13.50 34.14 -10.18
C GLU A 499 12.55 34.87 -9.23
N LYS A 500 11.73 34.13 -8.45
CA LYS A 500 10.71 34.69 -7.54
C LYS A 500 10.64 33.90 -6.22
N PRO A 501 11.44 34.30 -5.21
CA PRO A 501 11.52 33.60 -3.91
C PRO A 501 10.19 33.58 -3.12
N PHE A 502 9.29 34.52 -3.41
CA PHE A 502 7.96 34.61 -2.82
C PHE A 502 6.92 34.86 -3.92
N PRO A 503 6.45 33.82 -4.63
CA PRO A 503 5.49 34.01 -5.69
C PRO A 503 4.18 34.58 -5.12
N GLN A 504 3.78 35.75 -5.60
CA GLN A 504 2.44 36.27 -5.38
C GLN A 504 1.40 35.24 -5.88
N ARG A 505 0.18 35.31 -5.36
CA ARG A 505 -0.91 34.39 -5.72
C ARG A 505 -1.12 34.42 -7.24
N ARG A 506 -0.60 33.40 -7.92
CA ARG A 506 -0.72 33.30 -9.37
C ARG A 506 -2.13 32.87 -9.72
N GLY A 507 -2.75 33.63 -10.62
CA GLY A 507 -4.06 33.31 -11.16
C GLY A 507 -4.05 31.94 -11.84
N MET A 508 -5.22 31.33 -11.92
CA MET A 508 -5.44 30.00 -12.50
C MET A 508 -4.81 29.86 -13.90
N GLN A 509 -4.81 30.93 -14.70
CA GLN A 509 -4.22 30.97 -16.05
C GLN A 509 -2.73 30.60 -16.09
N HIS A 510 -1.92 31.14 -15.19
CA HIS A 510 -0.47 30.86 -15.16
C HIS A 510 -0.18 29.38 -14.85
N ILE A 511 -1.04 28.73 -14.07
CA ILE A 511 -0.91 27.29 -13.75
C ILE A 511 -1.22 26.46 -15.00
N TRP A 512 -2.18 26.90 -15.82
CA TRP A 512 -2.55 26.25 -17.07
C TRP A 512 -1.49 26.43 -18.15
N ASP A 513 -0.96 27.64 -18.33
CA ASP A 513 0.11 27.90 -19.31
C ASP A 513 1.38 27.11 -18.98
N ALA A 514 1.69 26.93 -17.68
CA ALA A 514 2.80 26.08 -17.23
C ALA A 514 2.53 24.59 -17.51
N ALA A 515 1.31 24.11 -17.26
CA ALA A 515 0.92 22.73 -17.53
C ALA A 515 0.89 22.41 -19.04
N GLU A 516 0.48 23.36 -19.88
CA GLU A 516 0.49 23.22 -21.34
C GLU A 516 1.93 23.14 -21.88
N ARG A 517 2.84 23.98 -21.36
CA ARG A 517 4.27 23.86 -21.67
C ARG A 517 4.85 22.51 -21.26
N ASP A 518 4.45 21.98 -20.10
CA ASP A 518 4.89 20.66 -19.63
C ASP A 518 4.39 19.52 -20.53
N VAL A 519 3.13 19.56 -20.96
CA VAL A 519 2.56 18.55 -21.88
C VAL A 519 3.27 18.56 -23.23
N ILE A 520 3.55 19.74 -23.77
CA ILE A 520 4.30 19.90 -25.03
C ILE A 520 5.74 19.37 -24.89
N GLN A 521 6.41 19.68 -23.77
CA GLN A 521 7.78 19.22 -23.51
C GLN A 521 7.88 17.71 -23.27
N GLN A 522 6.83 17.07 -22.73
CA GLN A 522 6.77 15.62 -22.55
C GLN A 522 6.43 14.84 -23.85
N GLY A 523 6.41 15.52 -25.00
CA GLY A 523 6.12 14.91 -26.30
C GLY A 523 4.63 14.62 -26.51
N GLY A 524 3.75 15.20 -25.70
CA GLY A 524 2.30 15.20 -25.89
C GLY A 524 1.87 16.30 -26.85
N GLY A 525 2.39 16.29 -28.08
CA GLY A 525 1.83 17.08 -29.17
C GLY A 525 0.68 16.33 -29.83
N ALA A 526 -0.40 17.04 -30.15
CA ALA A 526 -1.51 16.54 -30.96
C ALA A 526 -1.05 16.04 -32.34
#